data_AF-A0A520LY64-F1
#
_entry.id   AF-A0A520LY64-F1
#
_cell.length_a   1.000
_cell.length_b   1.000
_cell.length_c   1.000
_cell.angle_alpha   90.00
_cell.angle_beta   90.00
_cell.angle_gamma   90.00
#
_symmetry.space_group_name_H-M   'P 1'
#
loop_
_entity.id
_entity.type
_entity.pdbx_description
1 polymer ?
#
loop_
_entity_poly.entity_id
_entity_poly.type
_entity_poly.pdbx_seq_one_letter_code
_entity_poly.pdbx_strand_id
1 'polypeptide(L)'
;MRVNGPGSRKPWCPVCEEHTDYHLESEDSSTYTCNECSSSTWKPTAPVPLTIVVLGLVFSLNALAFAALSGKISSGLNLENVFAAVVIWIASIILLRVVWYNWEHWRKFHRWKKK
;
A
#
# COMPACT_ATOMS: atom_id res chain seq x y z
N MET A 1 20.93 31.71 -6.04
CA MET A 1 21.34 30.30 -6.15
C MET A 1 20.18 29.55 -6.80
N ARG A 2 20.42 28.83 -7.90
CA ARG A 2 19.36 28.11 -8.62
C ARG A 2 18.80 27.03 -7.70
N VAL A 3 17.54 27.17 -7.30
CA VAL A 3 16.78 26.07 -6.69
C VAL A 3 16.65 25.02 -7.78
N ASN A 4 17.48 23.99 -7.70
CA ASN A 4 17.33 22.81 -8.53
C ASN A 4 16.01 22.17 -8.11
N GLY A 5 14.94 22.57 -8.80
CA GLY A 5 13.65 21.92 -8.70
C GLY A 5 13.88 20.40 -8.79
N PRO A 6 13.34 19.62 -7.86
CA PRO A 6 13.60 18.20 -7.76
C PRO A 6 13.25 17.51 -9.06
N GLY A 7 14.26 16.97 -9.73
CA GLY A 7 14.10 16.26 -10.99
C GLY A 7 13.07 15.13 -10.82
N SER A 8 12.26 14.91 -11.85
CA SER A 8 11.14 13.95 -11.90
C SER A 8 11.46 12.47 -11.60
N ARG A 9 12.72 12.17 -11.28
CA ARG A 9 13.26 10.86 -10.88
C ARG A 9 13.40 10.71 -9.36
N LYS A 10 13.15 11.76 -8.59
CA LYS A 10 13.36 11.82 -7.15
C LYS A 10 12.06 11.43 -6.39
N PRO A 11 12.08 10.44 -5.48
CA PRO A 11 10.89 10.05 -4.75
C PRO A 11 10.47 11.05 -3.68
N TRP A 12 9.19 10.97 -3.36
CA TRP A 12 8.46 11.90 -2.51
C TRP A 12 8.37 11.34 -1.09
N CYS A 13 8.59 12.19 -0.06
CA CYS A 13 8.49 11.75 1.33
C CYS A 13 7.02 11.58 1.74
N PRO A 14 6.60 10.42 2.28
CA PRO A 14 5.22 10.19 2.71
C PRO A 14 4.84 10.92 3.99
N VAL A 15 5.80 11.41 4.77
CA VAL A 15 5.56 12.04 6.08
C VAL A 15 5.46 13.56 5.96
N CYS A 16 6.45 14.18 5.32
CA CYS A 16 6.49 15.63 5.24
C CYS A 16 5.60 16.23 4.13
N GLU A 17 4.98 15.39 3.27
CA GLU A 17 4.04 15.74 2.17
C GLU A 17 4.41 16.96 1.27
N GLU A 18 5.60 17.53 1.39
CA GLU A 18 5.97 18.79 0.73
C GLU A 18 7.47 18.91 0.39
N HIS A 19 8.34 18.09 1.00
CA HIS A 19 9.79 18.31 0.92
C HIS A 19 10.53 17.24 0.11
N THR A 20 11.41 17.70 -0.76
CA THR A 20 12.23 16.89 -1.67
C THR A 20 13.69 16.77 -1.26
N ASP A 21 14.03 17.25 -0.07
CA ASP A 21 15.35 17.05 0.51
C ASP A 21 15.37 15.75 1.32
N TYR A 22 16.07 14.79 0.74
CA TYR A 22 16.32 13.48 1.31
C TYR A 22 17.76 13.10 1.00
N HIS A 23 18.35 12.23 1.82
CA HIS A 23 19.59 11.54 1.47
C HIS A 23 19.29 10.08 1.10
N LEU A 24 20.04 9.53 0.15
CA LEU A 24 20.16 8.08 0.00
C LEU A 24 21.07 7.58 1.11
N GLU A 25 20.62 6.58 1.87
CA GLU A 25 21.43 5.98 2.93
C GLU A 25 22.65 5.25 2.35
N SER A 26 22.53 4.73 1.12
CA SER A 26 23.63 4.31 0.26
C SER A 26 23.24 4.32 -1.22
N GLU A 27 24.22 4.43 -2.11
CA GLU A 27 24.04 4.42 -3.58
C GLU A 27 23.38 3.12 -4.10
N ASP A 28 23.53 2.02 -3.34
CA ASP A 28 22.91 0.71 -3.57
C ASP A 28 21.57 0.50 -2.83
N SER A 29 21.16 1.43 -1.96
CA SER A 29 19.91 1.28 -1.20
C SER A 29 18.72 1.86 -1.96
N SER A 30 17.67 1.05 -2.12
CA SER A 30 16.35 1.52 -2.60
C SER A 30 15.54 2.29 -1.54
N THR A 31 16.21 2.79 -0.50
CA THR A 31 15.61 3.34 0.72
C THR A 31 15.97 4.82 0.83
N TYR A 32 14.97 5.65 1.11
CA TYR A 32 15.12 7.11 1.16
C TYR A 32 14.85 7.60 2.57
N THR A 33 15.68 8.51 3.07
CA THR A 33 15.51 9.15 4.39
C THR A 33 15.30 10.65 4.20
N CYS A 34 14.24 11.21 4.77
CA CYS A 34 13.91 12.63 4.59
C CYS A 34 14.69 13.46 5.58
N ASN A 35 15.33 14.53 5.10
CA ASN A 35 16.17 15.39 5.92
C ASN A 35 15.36 16.25 6.89
N GLU A 36 14.10 16.57 6.56
CA GLU A 36 13.24 17.36 7.44
C GLU A 36 12.56 16.52 8.50
N CYS A 37 11.94 15.39 8.11
CA CYS A 37 11.23 14.57 9.09
C CYS A 37 12.20 13.75 9.94
N SER A 38 13.45 13.50 9.49
CA SER A 38 14.50 12.68 10.11
C SER A 38 14.09 11.27 10.58
N SER A 39 12.84 10.86 10.34
CA SER A 39 12.16 9.85 11.16
C SER A 39 11.69 8.62 10.40
N SER A 40 11.80 8.58 9.08
CA SER A 40 11.34 7.40 8.34
C SER A 40 12.15 7.15 7.09
N THR A 41 12.83 6.02 7.06
CA THR A 41 13.26 5.36 5.82
C THR A 41 12.01 4.86 5.09
N TRP A 42 11.83 5.23 3.82
CA TRP A 42 10.75 4.70 2.99
C TRP A 42 11.25 4.15 1.67
N LYS A 43 10.53 3.17 1.14
CA LYS A 43 10.72 2.62 -0.20
C LYS A 43 9.51 2.97 -1.06
N PRO A 44 9.66 3.73 -2.16
CA PRO A 44 8.55 4.05 -3.05
C PRO A 44 8.01 2.75 -3.66
N THR A 45 6.83 2.33 -3.20
CA THR A 45 6.16 1.16 -3.74
C THR A 45 5.24 1.61 -4.86
N ALA A 46 5.51 1.16 -6.09
CA ALA A 46 4.70 1.52 -7.24
C ALA A 46 3.23 1.08 -7.04
N PRO A 47 2.24 1.91 -7.44
CA PRO A 47 0.84 1.70 -7.08
C PRO A 47 0.26 0.49 -7.79
N VAL A 48 0.65 0.27 -9.05
CA VAL A 48 0.16 -0.84 -9.88
C VAL A 48 0.54 -2.22 -9.32
N PRO A 49 1.82 -2.56 -9.08
CA PRO A 49 2.17 -3.89 -8.56
C PRO A 49 1.58 -4.14 -7.17
N LEU A 50 1.53 -3.14 -6.28
CA LEU A 50 0.88 -3.29 -4.98
C LEU A 50 -0.61 -3.60 -5.13
N THR A 51 -1.29 -2.90 -6.03
CA THR A 51 -2.72 -3.12 -6.31
C THR A 51 -2.97 -4.55 -6.79
N ILE A 52 -2.15 -5.04 -7.73
CA ILE A 52 -2.30 -6.40 -8.28
C ILE A 52 -2.12 -7.45 -7.17
N VAL A 53 -1.07 -7.33 -6.36
CA VAL A 53 -0.79 -8.28 -5.27
C VAL A 53 -1.91 -8.27 -4.24
N VAL A 54 -2.36 -7.09 -3.81
CA VAL A 54 -3.42 -6.98 -2.80
C VAL A 54 -4.75 -7.48 -3.33
N LEU A 55 -5.13 -7.14 -4.57
CA LEU A 55 -6.36 -7.66 -5.17
C LEU A 55 -6.31 -9.19 -5.32
N GLY A 56 -5.15 -9.75 -5.68
CA GLY A 56 -4.94 -11.21 -5.69
C GLY A 56 -5.17 -11.83 -4.32
N LEU A 57 -4.57 -11.27 -3.26
CA LEU A 57 -4.77 -11.74 -1.89
C LEU A 57 -6.23 -11.65 -1.44
N VAL A 58 -6.88 -10.51 -1.67
CA VAL A 58 -8.29 -10.31 -1.32
C VAL A 58 -9.16 -11.34 -2.06
N PHE A 59 -8.93 -11.52 -3.37
CA PHE A 59 -9.69 -12.48 -4.17
C PHE A 59 -9.49 -13.92 -3.65
N SER A 60 -8.24 -14.34 -3.43
CA SER A 60 -7.92 -15.68 -2.94
C SER A 60 -8.52 -15.96 -1.56
N LEU A 61 -8.45 -15.00 -0.63
CA LEU A 61 -9.03 -15.15 0.71
C LEU A 61 -10.55 -15.28 0.66
N ASN A 62 -11.21 -14.46 -0.15
CA ASN A 62 -12.67 -14.52 -0.29
C ASN A 62 -13.12 -15.79 -1.03
N ALA A 63 -12.38 -16.25 -2.04
CA ALA A 63 -12.64 -17.52 -2.70
C ALA A 63 -12.51 -18.71 -1.73
N LEU A 64 -11.49 -18.70 -0.86
CA LEU A 64 -11.30 -19.72 0.16
C LEU A 64 -12.45 -19.70 1.20
N ALA A 65 -12.85 -18.52 1.66
CA ALA A 65 -13.99 -18.37 2.58
C ALA A 65 -15.29 -18.89 1.95
N PHE A 66 -15.52 -18.55 0.67
CA PHE A 66 -16.69 -19.01 -0.07
C PHE A 66 -16.70 -20.53 -0.26
N ALA A 67 -15.56 -21.13 -0.64
CA ALA A 67 -15.43 -22.58 -0.77
C ALA A 67 -15.69 -23.31 0.56
N ALA A 68 -15.15 -22.78 1.67
CA ALA A 68 -15.32 -23.35 3.01
C ALA A 68 -16.77 -23.25 3.54
N LEU A 69 -17.51 -22.21 3.14
CA LEU A 69 -18.92 -22.03 3.48
C LEU A 69 -19.82 -22.87 2.58
N SER A 70 -19.64 -22.81 1.25
CA SER A 70 -20.45 -23.52 0.26
C SER A 70 -20.35 -25.04 0.37
N GLY A 71 -19.17 -25.59 0.66
CA GLY A 71 -18.99 -27.02 0.87
C GLY A 71 -19.69 -27.58 2.12
N LYS A 72 -20.08 -26.72 3.07
CA LYS A 72 -20.70 -27.11 4.36
C LYS A 72 -22.18 -26.72 4.49
N ILE A 73 -22.75 -25.92 3.58
CA ILE A 73 -24.19 -25.61 3.60
C ILE A 73 -25.05 -26.89 3.51
N SER A 74 -24.52 -27.99 2.96
CA SER A 74 -25.17 -29.31 2.94
C SER A 74 -25.13 -30.08 4.27
N SER A 75 -24.28 -29.69 5.22
CA SER A 75 -23.98 -30.45 6.46
C SER A 75 -24.15 -29.65 7.77
N GLY A 76 -24.63 -28.41 7.68
CA GLY A 76 -24.89 -27.54 8.83
C GLY A 76 -23.84 -26.44 9.00
N LEU A 77 -24.30 -25.23 9.35
CA LEU A 77 -23.46 -24.05 9.50
C LEU A 77 -22.60 -24.18 10.78
N ASN A 78 -21.28 -24.22 10.61
CA ASN A 78 -20.34 -24.29 11.73
C ASN A 78 -19.96 -22.86 12.17
N LEU A 79 -20.15 -22.52 13.45
CA LEU A 79 -19.88 -21.19 14.00
C LEU A 79 -18.44 -20.72 13.73
N GLU A 80 -17.47 -21.63 13.79
CA GLU A 80 -16.06 -21.35 13.49
C GLU A 80 -15.84 -20.88 12.05
N ASN A 81 -16.55 -21.46 11.08
CA ASN A 81 -16.45 -21.06 9.67
C ASN A 81 -17.08 -19.68 9.42
N VAL A 82 -18.16 -19.35 10.13
CA VAL A 82 -18.77 -18.01 10.08
C VAL A 82 -17.82 -16.97 10.66
N PHE A 83 -17.22 -17.27 11.81
CA PHE A 83 -16.22 -16.39 12.43
C PHE A 83 -15.01 -16.17 11.50
N ALA A 84 -14.47 -17.25 10.91
CA ALA A 84 -13.37 -17.15 9.95
C ALA A 84 -13.73 -16.29 8.73
N ALA A 85 -14.96 -16.41 8.20
CA ALA A 85 -15.42 -15.58 7.10
C ALA A 85 -15.49 -14.09 7.47
N VAL A 86 -15.95 -13.75 8.68
CA VAL A 86 -15.98 -12.37 9.19
C VAL A 86 -14.55 -11.81 9.31
N VAL A 87 -13.61 -12.60 9.85
CA VAL A 87 -12.20 -12.19 9.96
C VAL A 87 -11.59 -11.93 8.58
N ILE A 88 -11.86 -12.81 7.60
CA ILE A 88 -11.40 -12.64 6.21
C ILE A 88 -11.96 -11.35 5.59
N TRP A 89 -13.24 -11.04 5.83
CA TRP A 89 -13.86 -9.80 5.39
C TRP A 89 -13.18 -8.56 5.97
N ILE A 90 -12.94 -8.55 7.28
CA ILE A 90 -12.25 -7.44 7.96
C ILE A 90 -10.83 -7.26 7.41
N ALA A 91 -10.08 -8.35 7.27
CA ALA A 91 -8.73 -8.32 6.70
C ALA A 91 -8.74 -7.78 5.26
N SER A 92 -9.73 -8.16 4.44
CA SER A 92 -9.89 -7.67 3.08
C SER A 92 -10.10 -6.16 3.03
N ILE A 93 -10.92 -5.62 3.93
CA ILE A 93 -11.16 -4.17 4.05
C ILE A 93 -9.86 -3.43 4.41
N ILE A 94 -9.09 -3.96 5.36
CA ILE A 94 -7.81 -3.36 5.78
C ILE A 94 -6.82 -3.34 4.61
N LEU A 95 -6.70 -4.45 3.89
CA LEU A 95 -5.82 -4.55 2.71
C LEU A 95 -6.21 -3.55 1.61
N LEU A 96 -7.51 -3.42 1.33
CA LEU A 96 -8.01 -2.44 0.35
C LEU A 96 -7.71 -1.00 0.78
N ARG A 97 -7.76 -0.69 2.08
CA ARG A 97 -7.35 0.63 2.60
C ARG A 97 -5.86 0.91 2.33
N VAL A 98 -4.98 -0.08 2.49
CA VAL A 98 -3.54 0.09 2.19
C VAL A 98 -3.32 0.49 0.72
N VAL A 99 -4.03 -0.17 -0.20
CA VAL A 99 -3.98 0.18 -1.64
C VAL A 99 -4.49 1.60 -1.86
N TRP A 100 -5.61 1.96 -1.23
CA TRP A 100 -6.19 3.28 -1.34
C TRP A 100 -5.23 4.40 -0.90
N TYR A 101 -4.62 4.26 0.28
CA TYR A 101 -3.63 5.23 0.78
C TYR A 101 -2.42 5.34 -0.14
N ASN A 102 -1.92 4.21 -0.66
CA ASN A 102 -0.81 4.24 -1.62
C ASN A 102 -1.21 4.97 -2.92
N TRP A 103 -2.41 4.75 -3.43
CA TRP A 103 -2.93 5.46 -4.60
C TRP A 103 -3.11 6.96 -4.36
N GLU A 104 -3.57 7.35 -3.17
CA GLU A 104 -3.70 8.76 -2.81
C GLU A 104 -2.34 9.45 -2.75
N HIS A 105 -1.34 8.81 -2.14
CA HIS A 105 0.04 9.28 -2.12
C HIS A 105 0.59 9.48 -3.54
N TRP A 106 0.41 8.51 -4.44
CA TRP A 106 0.84 8.62 -5.83
C TRP A 106 0.07 9.68 -6.62
N ARG A 107 -1.23 9.89 -6.35
CA ARG A 107 -2.00 10.99 -6.96
C ARG A 107 -1.47 12.36 -6.52
N LYS A 108 -1.10 12.52 -5.24
CA LYS A 108 -0.47 13.75 -4.74
C LYS A 108 0.87 13.98 -5.46
N PHE A 109 1.72 12.95 -5.56
CA PHE A 109 2.97 13.00 -6.31
C PHE A 109 2.77 13.42 -7.79
N HIS A 110 1.82 12.81 -8.51
CA HIS A 110 1.57 13.15 -9.90
C HIS A 110 1.06 14.58 -10.10
N ARG A 111 0.23 15.10 -9.18
CA ARG A 111 -0.22 16.49 -9.20
C ARG A 111 0.94 17.45 -8.97
N TRP A 112 1.80 17.13 -8.01
CA TRP A 112 3.02 17.88 -7.73
C TRP A 112 3.97 17.89 -8.93
N LYS A 113 4.25 16.74 -9.56
CA LYS A 113 5.13 16.62 -10.74
C LYS A 113 4.66 17.45 -11.95
N LYS A 114 3.37 17.78 -12.02
CA LYS A 114 2.78 18.60 -13.10
C LYS A 114 2.82 20.10 -12.83
N LYS A 115 3.14 20.52 -11.60
CA LYS A 115 3.38 21.93 -11.23
C LYS A 115 4.84 22.29 -11.52
#